data_AF-A0A7X7Q113-F1
#
_entry.id   AF-A0A7X7Q113-F1
#
_cell.length_a   1.000
_cell.length_b   1.000
_cell.length_c   1.000
_cell.angle_alpha   90.00
_cell.angle_beta   90.00
_cell.angle_gamma   90.00
#
_symmetry.space_group_name_H-M   'P 1'
#
loop_
_entity.id
_entity.type
_entity.pdbx_description
1 polymer ?
#
loop_
_entity_poly.entity_id
_entity_poly.type
_entity_poly.pdbx_seq_one_letter_code
_entity_poly.pdbx_strand_id
1 'polypeptide(L)'
;MEEKKMTTWYIAKRQLKMLITERQYFVFFMMFINMVFAGTLPVIAAFIPRFIIDHLVSNTIESDIIMTIIFLTVFSLICAIVAVIGEYYDLGYFLGMRMKEFARINKKYHEIAYAHLEDPKFVDKAKIAFSAMNGNNMGFENVYHSIF
;
A
#
# COMPACT_ATOMS: atom_id res chain seq x y z
N MET A 1 9.66 -26.52 20.27
CA MET A 1 9.26 -25.10 20.16
C MET A 1 7.75 -25.06 20.14
N GLU A 2 7.11 -24.56 21.20
CA GLU A 2 5.65 -24.41 21.24
C GLU A 2 5.18 -23.58 20.04
N GLU A 3 4.20 -24.09 19.30
CA GLU A 3 3.49 -23.33 18.27
C GLU A 3 2.68 -22.23 18.94
N LYS A 4 3.33 -21.09 19.16
CA LYS A 4 2.64 -19.88 19.61
C LYS A 4 1.64 -19.52 18.52
N LYS A 5 0.34 -19.67 18.78
CA LYS A 5 -0.74 -19.27 17.87
C LYS A 5 -0.56 -17.81 17.51
N MET A 6 0.04 -17.54 16.35
CA MET A 6 0.25 -16.19 15.86
C MET A 6 -1.09 -15.64 15.40
N THR A 7 -1.75 -14.90 16.27
CA THR A 7 -3.01 -14.21 15.94
C THR A 7 -2.71 -13.06 14.99
N THR A 8 -3.61 -12.76 14.05
CA THR A 8 -3.46 -11.67 13.07
C THR A 8 -3.11 -10.34 13.72
N TRP A 9 -3.69 -10.06 14.89
CA TRP A 9 -3.42 -8.89 15.71
C TRP A 9 -1.97 -8.79 16.22
N TYR A 10 -1.38 -9.92 16.59
CA TYR A 10 0.02 -9.97 17.02
C TYR A 10 0.97 -9.66 15.86
N ILE A 11 0.66 -10.17 14.67
CA ILE A 11 1.42 -9.90 13.45
C ILE A 11 1.30 -8.41 13.09
N ALA A 12 0.10 -7.85 13.09
CA ALA A 12 -0.13 -6.42 12.85
C ALA A 12 0.65 -5.54 13.85
N LYS A 13 0.59 -5.85 15.15
CA LYS A 13 1.33 -5.11 16.19
C LYS A 13 2.85 -5.21 16.01
N ARG A 14 3.37 -6.37 15.58
CA ARG A 14 4.80 -6.56 15.29
C ARG A 14 5.23 -5.73 14.07
N GLN A 15 4.42 -5.72 13.02
CA GLN A 15 4.68 -4.96 11.80
C GLN A 15 4.64 -3.43 12.08
N LEU A 16 3.64 -2.96 12.82
CA LEU A 16 3.58 -1.59 13.32
C LEU A 16 4.82 -1.21 14.17
N LYS A 17 5.29 -2.12 15.03
CA LYS A 17 6.49 -1.89 15.82
C LYS A 17 7.75 -1.79 14.96
N MET A 18 7.88 -2.61 13.91
CA MET A 18 8.99 -2.50 12.95
C MET A 18 9.01 -1.12 12.27
N LEU A 19 7.86 -0.64 11.83
CA LEU A 19 7.71 0.68 11.20
C LEU A 19 8.09 1.84 12.13
N ILE A 20 7.67 1.79 13.39
CA ILE A 20 8.02 2.80 14.40
C ILE A 20 9.52 2.80 14.69
N THR A 21 10.15 1.63 14.70
CA THR A 21 11.58 1.47 14.98
C THR A 21 12.44 2.08 13.86
N GLU A 22 11.99 2.00 12.61
CA GLU A 22 12.70 2.55 11.45
C GLU A 22 12.43 4.08 11.26
N ARG A 23 11.66 4.73 12.15
CA ARG A 23 11.29 6.17 12.15
C ARG A 23 10.58 6.68 10.89
N GLN A 24 9.86 5.81 10.18
CA GLN A 24 9.27 6.18 8.90
C GLN A 24 7.74 6.39 8.96
N TYR A 25 7.30 7.08 10.01
CA TYR A 25 5.89 7.49 10.22
C TYR A 25 5.32 8.31 9.05
N PHE A 26 6.18 8.96 8.28
CA PHE A 26 5.80 9.71 7.08
C PHE A 26 5.09 8.86 6.02
N VAL A 27 5.36 7.55 5.98
CA VAL A 27 4.75 6.65 4.99
C VAL A 27 3.26 6.45 5.25
N PHE A 28 2.84 6.37 6.52
CA PHE A 28 1.39 6.33 6.82
C PHE A 28 0.67 7.59 6.38
N PHE A 29 1.33 8.74 6.51
CA PHE A 29 0.77 10.00 6.05
C PHE A 29 0.66 10.03 4.52
N MET A 30 1.67 9.53 3.80
CA MET A 30 1.63 9.37 2.34
C MET A 30 0.56 8.37 1.89
N MET A 31 0.46 7.20 2.51
CA MET A 31 -0.59 6.21 2.23
C MET A 31 -1.99 6.78 2.48
N PHE A 32 -2.17 7.53 3.57
CA PHE A 32 -3.45 8.18 3.87
C PHE A 32 -3.83 9.24 2.83
N ILE A 33 -2.87 10.08 2.43
CA ILE A 33 -3.05 11.03 1.33
C ILE A 33 -3.44 10.28 0.06
N ASN A 34 -2.68 9.25 -0.32
CA ASN A 34 -2.95 8.44 -1.49
C ASN A 34 -4.37 7.86 -1.45
N MET A 35 -4.79 7.28 -0.32
CA MET A 35 -6.14 6.74 -0.12
C MET A 35 -7.23 7.80 -0.35
N VAL A 36 -7.06 9.01 0.18
CA VAL A 36 -8.03 10.11 0.01
C VAL A 36 -8.09 10.58 -1.45
N PHE A 37 -6.95 10.79 -2.10
CA PHE A 37 -6.91 11.30 -3.47
C PHE A 37 -7.28 10.24 -4.52
N ALA A 38 -6.86 9.00 -4.34
CA ALA A 38 -7.28 7.88 -5.20
C ALA A 38 -8.78 7.58 -5.01
N GLY A 39 -9.28 7.63 -3.76
CA GLY A 39 -10.69 7.39 -3.44
C GLY A 39 -11.64 8.50 -3.90
N THR A 40 -11.16 9.73 -4.06
CA THR A 40 -11.98 10.85 -4.53
C THR A 40 -12.19 10.85 -6.05
N LEU A 41 -11.30 10.24 -6.83
CA LEU A 41 -11.45 10.11 -8.29
C LEU A 41 -12.77 9.45 -8.73
N PRO A 42 -13.17 8.27 -8.22
CA PRO A 42 -14.45 7.65 -8.60
C PRO A 42 -15.65 8.46 -8.12
N VAL A 43 -15.52 9.18 -6.99
CA VAL A 43 -16.56 10.09 -6.50
C VAL A 43 -16.77 11.23 -7.49
N ILE A 44 -15.70 11.93 -7.88
CA ILE A 44 -15.76 13.01 -8.89
C ILE A 44 -16.38 12.48 -10.19
N ALA A 45 -15.92 11.32 -10.68
CA ALA A 45 -16.44 10.70 -11.90
C ALA A 45 -17.96 10.44 -11.84
N ALA A 46 -18.48 10.00 -10.69
CA ALA A 46 -19.91 9.76 -10.49
C ALA A 46 -20.73 11.06 -10.43
N PHE A 47 -20.15 12.18 -9.98
CA PHE A 47 -20.83 13.47 -9.87
C PHE A 47 -20.82 14.28 -11.17
N ILE A 48 -19.90 14.01 -12.12
CA ILE A 48 -19.82 14.72 -13.41
C ILE A 48 -21.17 14.76 -14.15
N PRO A 49 -21.88 13.62 -14.37
CA PRO A 49 -23.16 13.63 -15.07
C PRO A 49 -24.22 14.48 -14.36
N ARG A 50 -24.22 14.48 -13.03
CA ARG A 50 -25.18 15.25 -12.24
C ARG A 50 -24.96 16.75 -12.41
N PHE A 51 -23.72 17.22 -12.35
CA PHE A 51 -23.40 18.63 -12.61
C PHE A 51 -23.81 19.07 -14.02
N ILE A 52 -23.59 18.22 -15.03
CA ILE A 52 -23.99 18.51 -16.41
C ILE A 52 -25.51 18.66 -16.52
N ILE A 53 -26.28 17.74 -15.93
CA ILE A 53 -27.75 17.78 -15.96
C ILE A 53 -28.26 19.04 -15.25
N ASP A 54 -27.74 19.34 -14.06
CA ASP A 54 -28.18 20.50 -13.29
C ASP A 54 -27.99 21.79 -14.11
N HIS A 55 -26.85 21.93 -14.78
CA HIS A 55 -26.56 23.06 -15.67
C HIS A 55 -27.42 23.12 -16.95
N LEU A 56 -27.78 21.97 -17.52
CA LEU A 56 -28.69 21.91 -18.68
C LEU A 56 -30.12 22.32 -18.30
N VAL A 57 -30.58 21.95 -17.10
CA VAL A 57 -31.94 22.25 -16.63
C VAL A 57 -32.09 23.71 -16.20
N SER A 58 -31.05 24.30 -15.61
CA SER A 58 -31.11 25.66 -15.06
C SER A 58 -31.01 26.80 -16.09
N ASN A 59 -30.91 26.52 -17.40
CA ASN A 59 -30.65 27.53 -18.45
C ASN A 59 -29.47 28.47 -18.06
N THR A 60 -28.42 27.90 -17.46
CA THR A 60 -27.22 28.64 -17.08
C THR A 60 -26.41 29.06 -18.31
N ILE A 61 -25.69 30.16 -18.20
CA ILE A 61 -24.83 30.71 -19.26
C ILE A 61 -23.80 29.64 -19.67
N GLU A 62 -23.60 29.43 -20.98
CA GLU A 62 -22.69 28.41 -21.52
C GLU A 62 -21.26 28.52 -20.93
N SER A 63 -20.82 29.73 -20.57
CA SER A 63 -19.52 29.98 -19.93
C SER A 63 -19.36 29.27 -18.59
N ASP A 64 -20.43 29.17 -17.80
CA ASP A 64 -20.38 28.59 -16.45
C ASP A 64 -20.26 27.06 -16.52
N ILE A 65 -20.86 26.46 -17.55
CA ILE A 65 -20.76 25.03 -17.85
C ILE A 65 -19.33 24.68 -18.22
N ILE A 66 -18.73 25.45 -19.14
CA ILE A 66 -17.35 25.24 -19.58
C ILE A 66 -16.37 25.43 -18.41
N MET A 67 -16.55 26.46 -17.59
CA MET A 67 -15.73 26.68 -16.39
C MET A 67 -15.82 25.51 -15.40
N THR A 68 -17.01 24.98 -15.17
CA THR A 68 -17.21 23.85 -14.23
C THR A 68 -16.55 22.57 -14.75
N ILE A 69 -16.63 22.29 -16.05
CA ILE A 69 -15.96 21.13 -16.67
C ILE A 69 -14.43 21.28 -16.58
N ILE A 70 -13.89 22.47 -16.88
CA ILE A 70 -12.45 22.75 -16.77
C ILE A 70 -12.00 22.58 -15.32
N PHE A 71 -12.77 23.09 -14.35
CA PHE A 71 -12.45 22.94 -12.94
C PHE A 71 -12.42 21.48 -12.50
N LEU A 72 -13.45 20.69 -12.82
CA LEU A 72 -13.54 19.27 -12.44
C LEU A 72 -12.42 18.45 -13.09
N THR A 73 -12.10 18.71 -14.36
CA THR A 73 -11.02 18.01 -15.07
C THR A 73 -9.65 18.34 -14.48
N VAL A 74 -9.34 19.62 -14.24
CA VAL A 74 -8.08 20.04 -13.60
C VAL A 74 -7.97 19.47 -12.18
N PHE A 75 -9.06 19.52 -11.40
CA PHE A 75 -9.08 18.95 -10.05
C PHE A 75 -8.85 17.43 -10.07
N SER A 76 -9.50 16.71 -10.98
CA SER A 76 -9.29 15.27 -11.16
C SER A 76 -7.86 14.93 -11.56
N LEU A 77 -7.23 15.76 -12.42
CA LEU A 77 -5.85 15.59 -12.84
C LEU A 77 -4.89 15.75 -11.66
N ILE A 78 -5.09 16.77 -10.82
CA ILE A 78 -4.29 16.98 -9.61
C ILE A 78 -4.44 15.78 -8.68
N CYS A 79 -5.66 15.29 -8.46
CA CYS A 79 -5.91 14.11 -7.63
C CYS A 79 -5.18 12.88 -8.17
N ALA A 80 -5.22 12.66 -9.48
CA ALA A 80 -4.53 11.54 -10.12
C ALA A 80 -3.00 11.64 -9.98
N ILE A 81 -2.42 12.84 -10.16
CA ILE A 81 -0.97 13.04 -9.98
C ILE A 81 -0.55 12.74 -8.55
N VAL A 82 -1.31 13.23 -7.56
CA VAL A 82 -1.01 12.98 -6.14
C VAL A 82 -1.11 11.50 -5.81
N ALA A 83 -2.13 10.80 -6.34
CA ALA A 83 -2.29 9.36 -6.15
C ALA A 83 -1.10 8.57 -6.72
N VAL A 84 -0.68 8.87 -7.95
CA VAL A 84 0.46 8.21 -8.60
C VAL A 84 1.75 8.45 -7.81
N ILE A 85 1.99 9.68 -7.36
CA ILE A 85 3.17 9.98 -6.52
C ILE A 85 3.11 9.18 -5.23
N GLY A 86 1.96 9.12 -4.56
CA GLY A 86 1.75 8.32 -3.34
C GLY A 86 2.11 6.85 -3.56
N GLU A 87 1.61 6.25 -4.64
CA GLU A 87 1.88 4.85 -4.98
C GLU A 87 3.38 4.58 -5.21
N TYR A 88 4.09 5.48 -5.88
CA TYR A 88 5.55 5.34 -6.07
C TYR A 88 6.32 5.40 -4.75
N TYR A 89 5.93 6.30 -3.84
CA TYR A 89 6.54 6.37 -2.51
C TYR A 89 6.28 5.11 -1.70
N ASP A 90 5.05 4.60 -1.74
CA ASP A 90 4.65 3.37 -1.03
C ASP A 90 5.46 2.17 -1.54
N LEU A 91 5.55 1.99 -2.86
CA LEU A 91 6.32 0.90 -3.48
C LEU A 91 7.82 0.97 -3.12
N GLY A 92 8.44 2.14 -3.26
CA GLY A 92 9.86 2.32 -2.94
C GLY A 92 10.16 2.06 -1.46
N TYR A 93 9.24 2.47 -0.59
CA TYR A 93 9.34 2.23 0.84
C TYR A 93 9.26 0.75 1.22
N PHE A 94 8.20 0.07 0.75
CA PHE A 94 8.01 -1.34 1.06
C PHE A 94 9.13 -2.20 0.50
N LEU A 95 9.66 -1.84 -0.67
CA LEU A 95 10.85 -2.48 -1.23
C LEU A 95 12.06 -2.37 -0.28
N GLY A 96 12.34 -1.16 0.24
CA GLY A 96 13.44 -0.93 1.17
C GLY A 96 13.29 -1.73 2.47
N MET A 97 12.10 -1.75 3.06
CA MET A 97 11.81 -2.56 4.25
C MET A 97 11.97 -4.07 3.97
N ARG A 98 11.47 -4.54 2.83
CA ARG A 98 11.56 -5.94 2.41
C ARG A 98 13.01 -6.36 2.22
N MET A 99 13.86 -5.52 1.63
CA MET A 99 15.28 -5.82 1.48
C MET A 99 16.00 -5.94 2.83
N LYS A 100 15.67 -5.10 3.81
CA LYS A 100 16.24 -5.20 5.18
C LYS A 100 15.84 -6.52 5.85
N GLU A 101 14.56 -6.90 5.77
CA GLU A 101 14.11 -8.18 6.30
C GLU A 101 14.74 -9.37 5.56
N PHE A 102 14.89 -9.27 4.23
CA PHE A 102 15.54 -10.30 3.42
C PHE A 102 17.00 -10.49 3.83
N ALA A 103 17.73 -9.40 4.08
CA ALA A 103 19.09 -9.47 4.61
C ALA A 103 19.16 -10.12 6.00
N ARG A 104 18.19 -9.82 6.89
CA ARG A 104 18.10 -10.44 8.22
C ARG A 104 17.83 -11.95 8.13
N ILE A 105 16.94 -12.38 7.25
CA ILE A 105 16.63 -13.80 7.04
C ILE A 105 17.84 -14.52 6.43
N ASN A 106 18.47 -13.95 5.40
CA ASN A 106 19.66 -14.56 4.79
C ASN A 106 20.82 -14.70 5.77
N LYS A 107 21.07 -13.69 6.61
CA LYS A 107 22.09 -13.78 7.65
C LYS A 107 21.81 -14.96 8.60
N LYS A 108 20.57 -15.08 9.08
CA LYS A 108 20.18 -16.22 9.92
C LYS A 108 20.31 -17.54 9.19
N TYR A 109 19.94 -17.60 7.91
CA TYR A 109 20.02 -18.82 7.11
C TYR A 109 21.47 -19.33 6.99
N HIS A 110 22.44 -18.44 6.85
CA HIS A 110 23.87 -18.81 6.82
C HIS A 110 24.44 -19.26 8.18
N GLU A 111 23.82 -18.84 9.28
CA GLU A 111 24.27 -19.20 10.64
C GLU A 111 23.66 -20.53 11.14
N ILE A 112 22.77 -21.16 10.36
CA ILE A 112 22.11 -22.41 10.75
C ILE A 112 23.04 -23.60 10.59
N ALA A 113 23.09 -24.45 11.61
CA ALA A 113 23.85 -25.70 11.56
C ALA A 113 23.34 -26.61 10.44
N TYR A 114 24.28 -27.22 9.72
CA TYR A 114 23.98 -28.03 8.53
C TYR A 114 22.96 -29.15 8.77
N ALA A 115 22.97 -29.77 9.95
CA ALA A 115 22.00 -30.80 10.33
C ALA A 115 20.52 -30.33 10.26
N HIS A 116 20.26 -29.03 10.43
CA HIS A 116 18.92 -28.46 10.28
C HIS A 116 18.58 -28.10 8.83
N LEU A 117 19.58 -27.91 7.96
CA LEU A 117 19.37 -27.66 6.53
C LEU A 117 18.94 -28.93 5.78
N GLU A 118 19.26 -30.11 6.32
CA GLU A 118 18.83 -31.39 5.77
C GLU A 118 17.43 -31.82 6.25
N ASP A 119 16.86 -31.15 7.27
CA ASP A 119 15.49 -31.43 7.73
C ASP A 119 14.48 -30.92 6.67
N PRO A 120 13.71 -31.81 6.03
CA PRO A 120 12.73 -31.41 5.01
C PRO A 120 11.69 -30.43 5.57
N LYS A 121 11.32 -30.55 6.84
CA LYS A 121 10.34 -29.65 7.47
C LYS A 121 10.88 -28.24 7.63
N PHE A 122 12.18 -28.10 7.89
CA PHE A 122 12.83 -26.80 7.98
C PHE A 122 12.91 -26.15 6.60
N VAL A 123 13.35 -26.89 5.59
CA VAL A 123 13.47 -26.41 4.20
C VAL A 123 12.12 -25.93 3.67
N ASP A 124 11.04 -26.67 3.92
CA ASP A 124 9.70 -26.31 3.45
C ASP A 124 9.20 -25.02 4.10
N LYS A 125 9.43 -24.86 5.42
CA LYS A 125 9.14 -23.61 6.14
C LYS A 125 9.98 -22.43 5.65
N ALA A 126 11.26 -22.65 5.36
CA ALA A 126 12.14 -21.62 4.82
C ALA A 126 11.64 -21.17 3.44
N LYS A 127 11.24 -22.10 2.57
CA LYS A 127 10.69 -21.81 1.25
C LYS A 127 9.42 -20.95 1.34
N ILE A 128 8.51 -21.27 2.27
CA ILE A 128 7.31 -20.46 2.52
C ILE A 128 7.69 -19.05 2.98
N ALA A 129 8.65 -18.92 3.90
CA ALA A 129 9.11 -17.63 4.41
C ALA A 129 9.74 -16.76 3.30
N PHE A 130 10.58 -17.34 2.43
CA PHE A 130 11.13 -16.65 1.27
C PHE A 130 10.07 -16.27 0.25
N SER A 131 9.11 -17.16 -0.01
CA SER A 131 8.00 -16.88 -0.92
C SER A 131 7.12 -15.72 -0.43
N ALA A 132 6.93 -15.59 0.89
CA ALA A 132 6.18 -14.48 1.49
C ALA A 132 6.87 -13.11 1.32
N MET A 133 8.13 -13.08 0.90
CA MET A 133 8.91 -11.86 0.65
C MET A 133 9.29 -11.66 -0.81
N ASN A 134 8.76 -12.47 -1.73
CA ASN A 134 9.23 -12.54 -3.11
C ASN A 134 8.59 -11.53 -4.08
N GLY A 135 7.67 -10.67 -3.62
CA GLY A 135 7.07 -9.70 -4.52
C GLY A 135 6.19 -8.66 -3.88
N ASN A 136 5.81 -7.70 -4.72
CA ASN A 136 4.92 -6.61 -4.34
C ASN A 136 3.50 -7.16 -4.17
N ASN A 137 2.73 -6.53 -3.27
CA ASN A 137 1.37 -6.95 -2.94
C ASN A 137 1.23 -8.43 -2.50
N MET A 138 2.29 -9.03 -1.97
CA MET A 138 2.30 -10.42 -1.48
C MET A 138 2.86 -10.49 -0.06
N GLY A 139 2.34 -11.45 0.72
CA GLY A 139 2.87 -11.83 2.04
C GLY A 139 3.17 -10.64 2.95
N PHE A 140 4.45 -10.25 3.01
CA PHE A 140 4.93 -9.12 3.81
C PHE A 140 4.25 -7.79 3.47
N GLU A 141 4.19 -7.43 2.19
CA GLU A 141 3.66 -6.13 1.73
C GLU A 141 2.13 -6.09 1.75
N ASN A 142 1.50 -7.21 1.43
CA ASN A 142 0.03 -7.32 1.45
C ASN A 142 -0.54 -7.16 2.86
N VAL A 143 0.18 -7.61 3.90
CA VAL A 143 -0.25 -7.40 5.28
C VAL A 143 -0.33 -5.91 5.62
N TYR A 144 0.49 -5.05 5.01
CA TYR A 144 0.39 -3.60 5.21
C TYR A 144 -0.78 -2.98 4.44
N HIS A 145 -0.97 -3.38 3.17
CA HIS A 145 -2.14 -2.99 2.35
C HIS A 145 -3.47 -3.56 2.86
N SER A 146 -3.48 -4.61 3.68
CA SER A 146 -4.72 -5.10 4.30
C SER A 146 -5.18 -4.25 5.49
N ILE A 147 -4.28 -3.42 6.04
CA ILE A 147 -4.58 -2.55 7.19
C ILE A 147 -5.03 -1.16 6.71
N PHE A 148 -4.65 -0.75 5.50
CA PHE A 148 -4.92 0.56 4.90
C PHE A 148 -5.38 0.39 3.45
#